data_AF-A0A4S9DCN5-F1
#
_entry.id   AF-A0A4S9DCN5-F1
#
_cell.length_a   1.000
_cell.length_b   1.000
_cell.length_c   1.000
_cell.angle_alpha   90.00
_cell.angle_beta   90.00
_cell.angle_gamma   90.00
#
_symmetry.space_group_name_H-M   'P 1'
#
loop_
_entity.id
_entity.type
_entity.pdbx_description
1 polymer ?
#
loop_
_entity_poly.entity_id
_entity_poly.type
_entity_poly.pdbx_seq_one_letter_code
_entity_poly.pdbx_strand_id
1 'polypeptide(L)'
;MPRSEEAAAWTYAVYNAVREVPYGKVTSYGHIARLLGKPECPRQVGVSLKALLSATAQPDAHYNNSNVPWQRIINSKGCISPRGANGASQQANALEAEGVQVTRGSLGEYSVDFATYGWFPDILPSDLSDEDDEE
;
A
#
# COMPACT_ATOMS: atom_id res chain seq x y z
N MET A 1 18.68 -13.17 -9.51
CA MET A 1 19.58 -12.48 -8.56
C MET A 1 18.88 -12.49 -7.21
N PRO A 2 19.45 -13.11 -6.17
CA PRO A 2 18.90 -12.94 -4.83
C PRO A 2 18.94 -11.44 -4.53
N ARG A 3 17.82 -10.87 -4.11
CA ARG A 3 17.81 -9.50 -3.57
C ARG A 3 18.78 -9.48 -2.39
N SER A 4 19.56 -8.41 -2.24
CA SER A 4 20.37 -8.22 -1.03
C SER A 4 19.47 -8.38 0.20
N GLU A 5 20.04 -8.84 1.31
CA GLU A 5 19.33 -8.99 2.59
C GLU A 5 18.59 -7.69 2.96
N GLU A 6 19.23 -6.54 2.72
CA GLU A 6 18.64 -5.20 2.87
C GLU A 6 17.40 -4.99 1.99
N ALA A 7 17.41 -5.43 0.73
CA ALA A 7 16.27 -5.30 -0.17
C ALA A 7 15.11 -6.22 0.23
N ALA A 8 15.41 -7.38 0.85
CA ALA A 8 14.39 -8.24 1.44
C ALA A 8 13.79 -7.59 2.70
N ALA A 9 14.63 -7.07 3.60
CA ALA A 9 14.21 -6.36 4.81
C ALA A 9 13.33 -5.15 4.47
N TRP A 10 13.72 -4.32 3.50
CA TRP A 10 12.91 -3.21 2.99
C TRP A 10 11.55 -3.68 2.50
N THR A 11 11.52 -4.76 1.72
CA THR A 11 10.27 -5.29 1.17
C THR A 11 9.33 -5.77 2.28
N TYR A 12 9.85 -6.43 3.32
CA TYR A 12 9.06 -6.85 4.48
C TYR A 12 8.56 -5.67 5.31
N ALA A 13 9.40 -4.66 5.53
CA ALA A 13 8.99 -3.42 6.20
C ALA A 13 7.83 -2.73 5.46
N VAL A 14 7.91 -2.65 4.12
CA VAL A 14 6.80 -2.16 3.28
C VAL A 14 5.54 -2.98 3.47
N TYR A 15 5.63 -4.31 3.48
CA TYR A 15 4.45 -5.15 3.64
C TYR A 15 3.79 -5.00 5.02
N ASN A 16 4.58 -4.86 6.08
CA ASN A 16 4.06 -4.62 7.42
C ASN A 16 3.35 -3.26 7.52
N ALA A 17 4.01 -2.19 7.10
CA ALA A 17 3.41 -0.85 7.10
C ALA A 17 2.11 -0.79 6.28
N VAL A 18 2.04 -1.49 5.15
CA VAL A 18 0.83 -1.54 4.31
C VAL A 18 -0.31 -2.29 4.98
N ARG A 19 -0.02 -3.32 5.78
CA ARG A 19 -1.04 -4.07 6.54
C ARG A 19 -1.70 -3.23 7.64
N GLU A 20 -1.05 -2.15 8.07
CA GLU A 20 -1.59 -1.23 9.07
C GLU A 20 -2.58 -0.22 8.47
N VAL A 21 -2.63 -0.07 7.15
CA VAL A 21 -3.62 0.80 6.50
C VAL A 21 -5.02 0.21 6.74
N PRO A 22 -5.95 0.91 7.41
CA PRO A 22 -7.25 0.34 7.78
C PRO A 22 -8.12 -0.01 6.57
N TYR A 23 -9.07 -0.92 6.77
CA TYR A 23 -10.11 -1.23 5.78
C TYR A 23 -10.91 0.03 5.43
N GLY A 24 -11.18 0.23 4.14
CA GLY A 24 -11.91 1.41 3.66
C GLY A 24 -11.08 2.70 3.72
N LYS A 25 -9.77 2.62 3.92
CA LYS A 25 -8.85 3.76 3.90
C LYS A 25 -7.75 3.57 2.85
N VAL A 26 -7.22 4.70 2.39
CA VAL A 26 -6.15 4.74 1.38
C VAL A 26 -5.03 5.65 1.84
N THR A 27 -3.82 5.34 1.40
CA THR A 27 -2.66 6.22 1.58
C THR A 27 -1.81 6.25 0.32
N SER A 28 -0.69 6.99 0.35
CA SER A 28 0.18 7.14 -0.80
C SER A 28 1.50 6.38 -0.68
N TYR A 29 2.11 6.04 -1.81
CA TYR A 29 3.47 5.45 -1.83
C TYR A 29 4.49 6.30 -1.07
N GLY A 30 4.40 7.63 -1.19
CA GLY A 30 5.27 8.57 -0.47
C GLY A 30 5.03 8.56 1.02
N HIS A 31 3.77 8.39 1.45
CA HIS A 31 3.44 8.33 2.87
C HIS A 31 3.99 7.06 3.52
N ILE A 32 3.82 5.89 2.88
CA ILE A 32 4.46 4.65 3.36
C ILE A 32 5.97 4.79 3.44
N ALA A 33 6.60 5.38 2.42
CA ALA A 33 8.05 5.60 2.42
C ALA A 33 8.49 6.54 3.57
N ARG A 34 7.71 7.58 3.87
CA ARG A 34 7.92 8.47 5.02
C ARG A 34 7.79 7.73 6.35
N LEU A 35 6.74 6.93 6.53
CA LEU A 35 6.50 6.16 7.76
C LEU A 35 7.66 5.19 8.04
N LEU A 36 8.29 4.65 7.00
CA LEU A 36 9.48 3.80 7.11
C LEU A 36 10.82 4.57 7.22
N GLY A 37 10.78 5.88 7.44
CA GLY A 37 11.97 6.72 7.57
C GLY A 37 12.78 6.92 6.29
N LYS A 38 12.21 6.62 5.11
CA LYS A 38 12.85 6.74 3.78
C LYS A 38 11.97 7.54 2.80
N PRO A 39 11.64 8.81 3.09
CA PRO A 39 10.73 9.62 2.26
C PRO A 39 11.16 9.77 0.79
N GLU A 40 12.45 9.59 0.50
CA GLU A 40 13.05 9.60 -0.84
C GLU A 40 12.78 8.34 -1.67
N CYS A 41 12.17 7.30 -1.09
CA CYS A 41 12.01 5.97 -1.69
C CYS A 41 10.57 5.54 -2.07
N PRO A 42 9.65 6.41 -2.55
CA PRO A 42 8.27 6.00 -2.89
C PRO A 42 8.20 4.99 -4.04
N ARG A 43 9.14 5.06 -4.98
CA ARG A 43 9.18 4.12 -6.11
C ARG A 43 9.50 2.70 -5.64
N GLN A 44 10.36 2.58 -4.64
CA GLN A 44 10.77 1.31 -4.04
C GLN A 44 9.59 0.64 -3.32
N VAL A 45 8.71 1.40 -2.67
CA VAL A 45 7.43 0.89 -2.15
C VAL A 45 6.61 0.25 -3.28
N GLY A 46 6.46 0.96 -4.40
CA GLY A 46 5.74 0.43 -5.57
C GLY A 46 6.37 -0.83 -6.17
N VAL A 47 7.71 -0.92 -6.19
CA VAL A 47 8.46 -2.10 -6.62
C VAL A 47 8.23 -3.29 -5.68
N SER A 48 8.23 -3.06 -4.37
CA SER A 48 7.92 -4.09 -3.36
C SER A 48 6.50 -4.61 -3.56
N LEU A 49 5.49 -3.73 -3.65
CA LEU A 49 4.10 -4.14 -3.88
C LEU A 49 3.88 -4.87 -5.21
N LYS A 50 4.62 -4.49 -6.27
CA LYS A 50 4.58 -5.20 -7.57
C LYS A 50 5.16 -6.62 -7.47
N ALA A 51 6.01 -6.90 -6.49
CA ALA A 51 6.59 -8.22 -6.29
C ALA A 51 5.70 -9.17 -5.47
N LEU A 52 4.56 -8.70 -4.95
CA LEU A 52 3.58 -9.57 -4.30
C LEU A 52 3.03 -10.59 -5.29
N LEU A 53 3.10 -11.85 -4.90
CA LEU A 53 2.56 -12.96 -5.67
C LEU A 53 1.17 -13.33 -5.16
N SER A 54 0.41 -14.01 -6.02
CA SER A 54 -0.89 -14.56 -5.63
C SER A 54 -0.73 -15.63 -4.57
N ALA A 55 -1.63 -15.69 -3.60
CA ALA A 55 -1.70 -16.80 -2.65
C ALA A 55 -1.79 -18.17 -3.35
N THR A 56 -2.38 -18.24 -4.54
CA THR A 56 -2.42 -19.47 -5.34
C THR A 56 -1.08 -19.82 -5.99
N ALA A 57 -0.24 -18.83 -6.28
CA ALA A 57 1.06 -19.04 -6.90
C ALA A 57 2.12 -19.42 -5.86
N GLN A 58 1.98 -18.95 -4.61
CA GLN A 58 2.84 -19.30 -3.49
C GLN A 58 2.01 -19.43 -2.20
N PRO A 59 1.40 -20.61 -1.96
CA PRO A 59 0.55 -20.81 -0.79
C PRO A 59 1.30 -20.71 0.54
N ASP A 60 2.59 -21.08 0.55
CA ASP A 60 3.44 -21.04 1.75
C ASP A 60 4.09 -19.66 2.00
N ALA A 61 3.85 -18.67 1.13
CA ALA A 61 4.44 -17.35 1.29
C ALA A 61 3.76 -16.58 2.43
N HIS A 62 4.56 -16.14 3.40
CA HIS A 62 4.10 -15.32 4.52
C HIS A 62 3.41 -14.03 4.06
N TYR A 63 3.85 -13.43 2.95
CA TYR A 63 3.22 -12.25 2.34
C TYR A 63 2.73 -12.57 0.94
N ASN A 64 1.46 -12.24 0.67
CA ASN A 64 0.81 -12.43 -0.62
C ASN A 64 -0.29 -11.37 -0.82
N ASN A 65 -0.91 -11.37 -2.00
CA ASN A 65 -1.96 -10.43 -2.35
C ASN A 65 -3.27 -10.56 -1.53
N SER A 66 -3.45 -11.64 -0.76
CA SER A 66 -4.62 -11.83 0.10
C SER A 66 -4.43 -11.24 1.49
N ASN A 67 -3.19 -11.13 1.99
CA ASN A 67 -2.90 -10.63 3.34
C ASN A 67 -2.18 -9.27 3.38
N VAL A 68 -1.62 -8.80 2.26
CA VAL A 68 -1.10 -7.44 2.12
C VAL A 68 -2.08 -6.62 1.28
N PRO A 69 -2.76 -5.60 1.86
CA PRO A 69 -3.82 -4.83 1.18
C PRO A 69 -3.23 -3.78 0.22
N TRP A 70 -2.49 -4.24 -0.80
CA TRP A 70 -1.78 -3.42 -1.78
C TRP A 70 -2.70 -2.43 -2.52
N GLN A 71 -3.99 -2.76 -2.65
CA GLN A 71 -4.98 -1.91 -3.31
C GLN A 71 -5.17 -0.55 -2.60
N ARG A 72 -4.86 -0.47 -1.30
CA ARG A 72 -5.00 0.76 -0.49
C ARG A 72 -3.91 1.80 -0.78
N ILE A 73 -2.89 1.46 -1.55
CA ILE A 73 -1.76 2.36 -1.85
C ILE A 73 -1.90 2.96 -3.26
N ILE A 74 -2.15 4.26 -3.30
CA ILE A 74 -2.35 5.04 -4.54
C ILE A 74 -1.31 6.15 -4.69
N ASN A 75 -1.33 6.90 -5.78
CA ASN A 75 -0.36 7.96 -5.99
C ASN A 75 -0.64 9.18 -5.08
N SER A 76 0.32 10.10 -4.98
CA SER A 76 0.20 11.29 -4.12
C SER A 76 -0.87 12.30 -4.57
N LYS A 77 -1.44 12.14 -5.77
CA LYS A 77 -2.54 12.96 -6.29
C LYS A 77 -3.92 12.35 -5.98
N GLY A 78 -3.97 11.22 -5.29
CA GLY A 78 -5.21 10.48 -5.05
C GLY A 78 -5.67 9.66 -6.24
N CYS A 79 -4.84 9.45 -7.27
CA CYS A 79 -5.20 8.62 -8.43
C CYS A 79 -4.59 7.22 -8.35
N ILE A 80 -5.33 6.24 -8.86
CA ILE A 80 -4.87 4.87 -9.04
C ILE A 80 -3.84 4.86 -10.19
N SER A 81 -2.62 4.39 -9.90
CA SER A 81 -1.57 4.30 -10.90
C SER A 81 -1.90 3.25 -11.98
N PRO A 82 -1.61 3.51 -13.27
CA PRO A 82 -1.79 2.53 -14.33
C PRO A 82 -0.95 1.26 -14.08
N ARG A 83 -1.57 0.09 -14.22
CA ARG A 83 -0.92 -1.23 -14.01
C ARG A 83 -1.38 -2.22 -15.08
N GLY A 84 -0.63 -2.36 -16.17
CA GLY A 84 -1.04 -3.19 -17.30
C GLY A 84 -2.40 -2.77 -17.88
N ALA A 85 -3.05 -3.65 -18.66
CA ALA A 85 -4.31 -3.31 -19.31
C ALA A 85 -5.49 -3.13 -18.32
N ASN A 86 -5.56 -3.96 -17.27
CA ASN A 86 -6.72 -4.03 -16.36
C ASN A 86 -6.39 -3.79 -14.88
N GLY A 87 -5.14 -3.50 -14.51
CA GLY A 87 -4.78 -3.42 -13.09
C GLY A 87 -5.37 -2.21 -12.37
N ALA A 88 -5.58 -1.09 -13.07
CA ALA A 88 -6.20 0.09 -12.48
C ALA A 88 -7.69 -0.15 -12.15
N SER A 89 -8.44 -0.81 -13.04
CA SER A 89 -9.84 -1.17 -12.77
C SER A 89 -9.96 -2.25 -11.70
N GLN A 90 -9.05 -3.23 -11.66
CA GLN A 90 -9.03 -4.22 -10.58
C GLN A 90 -8.77 -3.58 -9.22
N GLN A 91 -7.82 -2.64 -9.15
CA GLN A 91 -7.56 -1.89 -7.92
C GLN A 91 -8.76 -1.03 -7.51
N ALA A 92 -9.43 -0.38 -8.48
CA ALA A 92 -10.67 0.37 -8.23
C ALA A 92 -11.77 -0.53 -7.63
N ASN A 93 -12.06 -1.67 -8.27
CA ASN A 93 -13.07 -2.60 -7.80
C ASN A 93 -12.75 -3.14 -6.39
N ALA A 94 -11.47 -3.42 -6.11
CA ALA A 94 -11.04 -3.87 -4.79
C ALA A 94 -11.26 -2.81 -3.72
N LEU A 95 -11.02 -1.53 -4.04
CA LEU A 95 -11.29 -0.40 -3.15
C LEU A 95 -12.80 -0.18 -2.94
N GLU A 96 -13.60 -0.27 -3.99
CA GLU A 96 -15.06 -0.17 -3.92
C GLU A 96 -15.67 -1.29 -3.06
N ALA A 97 -15.11 -2.51 -3.14
CA ALA A 97 -15.47 -3.62 -2.27
C ALA A 97 -15.13 -3.35 -0.79
N GLU A 98 -14.28 -2.36 -0.51
CA GLU A 98 -14.00 -1.86 0.85
C GLU A 98 -14.86 -0.64 1.26
N GLY A 99 -15.82 -0.23 0.42
CA GLY A 99 -16.65 0.95 0.65
C GLY A 99 -15.95 2.27 0.32
N VAL A 100 -14.81 2.24 -0.37
CA VAL A 100 -14.13 3.44 -0.87
C VAL A 100 -14.77 3.90 -2.16
N GLN A 101 -15.29 5.12 -2.19
CA GLN A 101 -15.83 5.70 -3.41
C GLN A 101 -14.69 6.05 -4.39
N VAL A 102 -14.70 5.40 -5.55
CA VAL A 102 -13.77 5.67 -6.64
C VAL A 102 -14.47 6.49 -7.72
N THR A 103 -13.87 7.61 -8.10
CA THR A 103 -14.37 8.47 -9.18
C THR A 103 -13.60 8.17 -10.46
N ARG A 104 -14.29 8.18 -11.61
CA ARG A 104 -13.67 8.03 -12.93
C ARG A 104 -13.65 9.36 -13.66
N GLY A 105 -12.46 9.84 -13.99
CA GLY A 105 -12.26 11.07 -14.77
C GLY A 105 -12.60 10.90 -16.25
N SER A 106 -12.72 12.02 -16.96
CA SER A 106 -13.02 12.06 -18.40
C SER A 106 -11.98 11.35 -19.26
N LEU A 107 -10.73 11.30 -18.81
CA LEU A 107 -9.63 10.57 -19.45
C LEU A 107 -9.55 9.10 -19.01
N GLY A 108 -10.51 8.63 -18.20
CA GLY A 108 -10.60 7.24 -17.74
C GLY A 108 -9.73 6.90 -16.53
N GLU A 109 -9.06 7.88 -15.91
CA GLU A 109 -8.32 7.71 -14.67
C GLU A 109 -9.26 7.50 -13.47
N TYR A 110 -8.86 6.64 -12.54
CA TYR A 110 -9.59 6.41 -11.29
C TYR A 110 -8.95 7.21 -10.17
N SER A 111 -9.75 7.88 -9.34
CA SER A 111 -9.29 8.67 -8.21
C SER A 111 -10.14 8.45 -6.96
N VAL A 112 -9.53 8.70 -5.81
CA VAL A 112 -10.12 8.63 -4.48
C VAL A 112 -9.85 9.95 -3.77
N ASP A 113 -10.86 10.47 -3.08
CA ASP A 113 -10.71 11.67 -2.26
C ASP A 113 -9.99 11.36 -0.94
N PHE A 114 -8.80 11.92 -0.77
CA PHE A 114 -8.02 11.80 0.46
C PHE A 114 -8.65 12.52 1.65
N ALA A 115 -9.47 13.55 1.47
CA ALA A 115 -10.13 14.20 2.60
C ALA A 115 -11.10 13.23 3.30
N THR A 116 -11.74 12.35 2.53
CA THR A 116 -12.70 11.37 3.04
C THR A 116 -12.03 10.05 3.45
N TYR A 117 -11.14 9.52 2.60
CA TYR A 117 -10.60 8.16 2.75
C TYR A 117 -9.12 8.12 3.12
N GLY A 118 -8.46 9.27 3.23
CA GLY A 118 -7.04 9.36 3.54
C GLY A 118 -6.69 8.78 4.91
N TRP A 119 -5.59 8.05 4.96
CA TRP A 119 -4.91 7.60 6.17
C TRP A 119 -3.47 8.11 6.15
N PHE A 120 -3.21 9.12 6.98
CA PHE A 120 -1.95 9.84 7.03
C PHE A 120 -1.48 10.09 8.48
N PRO A 121 -1.24 9.04 9.28
CA PRO A 121 -0.67 9.23 10.61
C PRO A 121 0.79 9.71 10.50
N ASP A 122 1.32 10.29 11.58
CA ASP A 122 2.72 10.71 11.64
C ASP A 122 3.68 9.54 11.86
N ILE A 123 3.23 8.50 12.56
CA ILE A 123 3.96 7.25 12.84
C ILE A 123 3.06 6.03 12.65
N LEU A 124 3.65 4.84 12.50
CA LEU A 124 2.88 3.61 12.35
C LEU A 124 2.17 3.26 13.67
N PRO A 125 0.90 2.80 13.63
CA PRO A 125 0.23 2.27 14.81
C PRO A 125 1.02 1.23 15.59
N SER A 126 1.81 0.38 14.93
CA SER A 126 2.69 -0.58 15.62
C SER A 126 3.83 0.09 16.41
N ASP A 127 4.29 1.25 15.98
CA ASP A 127 5.41 1.95 16.60
C ASP A 127 4.95 2.77 17.83
N LEU A 128 3.63 2.98 17.98
CA LEU A 128 3.04 3.62 19.18
C LEU A 128 3.04 2.69 20.39
N SER A 129 2.87 1.37 20.19
CA SER A 129 2.73 0.43 21.30
C SER A 129 4.04 0.13 22.05
N ASP A 130 5.18 0.52 21.50
CA ASP A 130 6.49 0.30 22.14
C ASP A 130 6.83 1.40 23.18
N GLU A 131 6.08 2.50 23.24
CA GLU A 131 6.32 3.61 24.18
C GLU A 131 5.53 3.51 25.50
N ASP A 132 4.47 2.70 25.56
CA ASP A 132 3.59 2.60 26.74
C ASP A 132 4.00 1.51 27.76
N ASP A 133 5.05 0.72 27.49
CA ASP A 133 5.56 -0.33 28.40
C ASP A 133 6.70 0.15 29.34
N GLU A 134 7.03 1.45 29.32
CA GLU A 134 7.97 2.09 30.26
C GLU A 134 7.25 3.01 31.29
N GLU A 135 6.36 2.46 32.13
CA GLU A 135 5.90 3.13 33.37
C GLU A 135 5.85 2.19 34.60
#